data_AF-A0AAD9CDI3-F1
#
_entry.id   AF-A0AAD9CDI3-F1
#
_cell.length_a   1.000
_cell.length_b   1.000
_cell.length_c   1.000
_cell.angle_alpha   90.00
_cell.angle_beta   90.00
_cell.angle_gamma   90.00
#
_symmetry.space_group_name_H-M   'P 1'
#
loop_
_entity.id
_entity.type
_entity.pdbx_description
1 polymer ?
#
loop_
_entity_poly.entity_id
_entity_poly.type
_entity_poly.pdbx_seq_one_letter_code
_entity_poly.pdbx_strand_id
1 'polypeptide(L)'
;MTLTTGETGYLRDPDLNAVTDHMTLTTGETGYLRDPDLNAVTDHMTLTTGETGYLRDPDLNAVTDHMTLTTGETGYLRDPDLNAVTDHMTLTTGETGYLRDPDLNAVTDHMTLTTGETGYLRDPDLNAVTDHMTLTTGETGYLRDPDLNAVTDHMTLTTGETGYLRDPDLNAVTDHMTLTTGETGYLRDPDLNAVTDHMTLTTGETG
;
A
#
# COMPACT_ATOMS: atom_id res chain seq x y z
N MET A 1 -16.93 -12.06 -8.57
CA MET A 1 -16.67 -12.49 -9.96
C MET A 1 -15.25 -13.04 -10.12
N THR A 2 -15.03 -14.03 -11.00
CA THR A 2 -13.67 -14.51 -11.33
C THR A 2 -13.48 -14.58 -12.85
N LEU A 3 -12.37 -14.03 -13.36
CA LEU A 3 -12.00 -14.05 -14.78
C LEU A 3 -10.54 -14.49 -14.96
N THR A 4 -10.29 -15.38 -15.91
CA THR A 4 -8.93 -15.76 -16.34
C THR A 4 -8.79 -15.54 -17.84
N THR A 5 -7.76 -14.79 -18.26
CA THR A 5 -7.48 -14.53 -19.68
C THR A 5 -6.03 -14.88 -20.04
N GLY A 6 -5.78 -15.04 -21.35
CA GLY A 6 -4.46 -15.40 -21.87
C GLY A 6 -3.49 -14.23 -21.83
N GLU A 7 -3.65 -13.25 -22.72
CA GLU A 7 -2.68 -12.15 -22.89
C GLU A 7 -3.10 -10.94 -22.06
N THR A 8 -4.22 -10.31 -22.42
CA THR A 8 -4.78 -9.16 -21.70
C THR A 8 -6.12 -9.50 -21.06
N GLY A 9 -6.37 -8.98 -19.85
CA GLY A 9 -7.67 -9.08 -19.18
C GLY A 9 -8.13 -7.76 -18.59
N TYR A 10 -9.43 -7.49 -18.70
CA TYR A 10 -10.09 -6.36 -18.07
C TYR A 10 -11.29 -6.90 -17.31
N LEU A 11 -11.33 -6.65 -16.00
CA LEU A 11 -12.46 -7.00 -15.15
C LEU A 11 -12.97 -5.73 -14.49
N ARG A 12 -14.27 -5.49 -14.65
CA ARG A 12 -14.98 -4.36 -14.08
C ARG A 12 -16.41 -4.77 -13.76
N ASP A 13 -16.86 -4.51 -12.53
CA ASP A 13 -18.26 -4.72 -12.15
C ASP A 13 -19.13 -3.47 -12.43
N PRO A 14 -20.47 -3.59 -12.47
CA PRO A 14 -21.36 -2.44 -12.43
C PRO A 14 -21.62 -2.00 -10.99
N ASP A 15 -21.88 -0.70 -10.76
CA ASP A 15 -22.15 -0.14 -9.42
C ASP A 15 -23.15 -1.02 -8.64
N LEU A 16 -22.76 -1.47 -7.45
CA LEU A 16 -23.47 -2.49 -6.69
C LEU A 16 -23.76 -2.01 -5.26
N ASN A 17 -24.88 -2.49 -4.70
CA ASN A 17 -25.08 -2.51 -3.26
C ASN A 17 -25.04 -3.98 -2.84
N ALA A 18 -23.95 -4.39 -2.21
CA ALA A 18 -23.73 -5.77 -1.81
C ALA A 18 -23.55 -5.85 -0.29
N VAL A 19 -23.86 -7.02 0.29
CA VAL A 19 -23.31 -7.31 1.63
C VAL A 19 -21.83 -7.64 1.48
N THR A 20 -21.46 -8.30 0.39
CA THR A 20 -20.11 -8.76 0.13
C THR A 20 -19.86 -8.74 -1.37
N ASP A 21 -18.80 -8.08 -1.82
CA ASP A 21 -18.27 -8.23 -3.18
C ASP A 21 -16.88 -8.89 -3.15
N HIS A 22 -16.56 -9.62 -4.21
CA HIS A 22 -15.29 -10.34 -4.37
C HIS A 22 -14.95 -10.38 -5.85
N MET A 23 -13.85 -9.77 -6.29
CA MET A 23 -13.37 -9.88 -7.67
C MET A 23 -11.99 -10.52 -7.77
N THR A 24 -11.83 -11.38 -8.78
CA THR A 24 -10.55 -12.00 -9.09
C THR A 24 -10.27 -11.97 -10.59
N LEU A 25 -9.13 -11.41 -10.99
CA LEU A 25 -8.64 -11.41 -12.37
C LEU A 25 -7.25 -12.05 -12.44
N THR A 26 -7.07 -13.01 -13.35
CA THR A 26 -5.77 -13.60 -13.68
C THR A 26 -5.47 -13.45 -15.16
N THR A 27 -4.31 -12.89 -15.52
CA THR A 27 -3.89 -12.66 -16.92
C THR A 27 -2.45 -13.11 -17.13
N GLY A 28 -2.07 -13.46 -18.37
CA GLY A 28 -0.71 -13.86 -18.70
C GLY A 28 0.26 -12.69 -18.89
N GLU A 29 -0.16 -11.58 -19.49
CA GLU A 29 0.71 -10.40 -19.68
C GLU A 29 0.17 -9.20 -18.90
N THR A 30 -0.94 -8.63 -19.35
CA THR A 30 -1.47 -7.38 -18.79
C THR A 30 -2.87 -7.54 -18.19
N GLY A 31 -3.07 -7.07 -16.96
CA GLY A 31 -4.35 -7.12 -16.28
C GLY A 31 -4.78 -5.78 -15.71
N TYR A 32 -6.07 -5.49 -15.85
CA TYR A 32 -6.71 -4.32 -15.27
C TYR A 32 -7.95 -4.77 -14.49
N LEU A 33 -7.88 -4.63 -13.16
CA LEU A 33 -8.99 -4.88 -12.27
C LEU A 33 -9.46 -3.54 -11.70
N ARG A 34 -10.74 -3.26 -11.87
CA ARG A 34 -11.33 -2.03 -11.36
C ARG A 34 -12.74 -2.26 -10.83
N ASP A 35 -12.99 -1.90 -9.58
CA ASP A 35 -14.36 -1.81 -9.08
C ASP A 35 -15.05 -0.49 -9.53
N PRO A 36 -16.38 -0.46 -9.61
CA PRO A 36 -17.23 0.73 -9.52
C PRO A 36 -17.43 1.25 -8.08
N ASP A 37 -17.96 2.47 -7.94
CA ASP A 37 -18.31 3.04 -6.64
C ASP A 37 -19.27 2.09 -5.92
N LEU A 38 -18.85 1.56 -4.76
CA LEU A 38 -19.53 0.47 -4.08
C LEU A 38 -20.01 0.93 -2.69
N ASN A 39 -21.17 0.40 -2.27
CA ASN A 39 -21.54 0.35 -0.86
C ASN A 39 -21.62 -1.12 -0.48
N ALA A 40 -20.60 -1.59 0.24
CA ALA A 40 -20.53 -2.95 0.72
C ALA A 40 -20.26 -3.01 2.22
N VAL A 41 -20.54 -4.14 2.86
CA VAL A 41 -19.96 -4.37 4.20
C VAL A 41 -18.52 -4.82 4.01
N THR A 42 -18.26 -5.61 2.96
CA THR A 42 -16.96 -6.21 2.71
C THR A 42 -16.67 -6.24 1.21
N ASP A 43 -15.54 -5.69 0.79
CA ASP A 43 -15.00 -5.85 -0.55
C ASP A 43 -13.67 -6.64 -0.54
N HIS A 44 -13.41 -7.38 -1.61
CA HIS A 44 -12.17 -8.13 -1.82
C HIS A 44 -11.78 -8.14 -3.30
N MET A 45 -10.65 -7.54 -3.64
CA MET A 45 -10.10 -7.56 -4.99
C MET A 45 -8.77 -8.31 -5.07
N THR A 46 -8.62 -9.15 -6.10
CA THR A 46 -7.38 -9.86 -6.38
C THR A 46 -7.03 -9.80 -7.86
N LEU A 47 -5.87 -9.27 -8.19
CA LEU A 47 -5.31 -9.27 -9.55
C LEU A 47 -3.96 -10.00 -9.57
N THR A 48 -3.81 -10.95 -10.50
CA THR A 48 -2.55 -11.63 -10.79
C THR A 48 -2.20 -11.51 -12.27
N THR A 49 -1.02 -11.00 -12.60
CA THR A 49 -0.55 -10.82 -13.98
C THR A 49 0.89 -11.30 -14.16
N GLY A 50 1.26 -11.70 -15.37
CA GLY A 50 2.64 -12.12 -15.66
C GLY A 50 3.61 -10.97 -15.90
N GLU A 51 3.16 -9.83 -16.43
CA GLU A 51 4.03 -8.66 -16.68
C GLU A 51 3.51 -7.45 -15.91
N THR A 52 2.41 -6.87 -16.39
CA THR A 52 1.90 -5.58 -15.89
C THR A 52 0.51 -5.72 -15.27
N GLY A 53 0.30 -5.16 -14.09
CA GLY A 53 -0.98 -5.19 -13.41
C GLY A 53 -1.38 -3.82 -12.85
N TYR A 54 -2.66 -3.50 -13.04
CA TYR A 54 -3.28 -2.30 -12.49
C TYR A 54 -4.53 -2.71 -11.70
N LEU A 55 -4.47 -2.56 -10.38
CA LEU A 55 -5.62 -2.75 -9.50
C LEU A 55 -6.00 -1.38 -8.96
N ARG A 56 -7.27 -1.00 -9.17
CA ARG A 56 -7.79 0.27 -8.71
C ARG A 56 -9.20 0.12 -8.14
N ASP A 57 -9.40 0.55 -6.91
CA ASP A 57 -10.75 0.81 -6.39
C ASP A 57 -11.20 2.25 -6.72
N PRO A 58 -12.51 2.54 -6.84
CA PRO A 58 -13.08 3.88 -6.76
C PRO A 58 -13.80 4.12 -5.41
N ASP A 59 -14.15 5.38 -5.10
CA ASP A 59 -14.58 5.81 -3.76
C ASP A 59 -15.56 4.83 -3.11
N LEU A 60 -15.13 4.20 -2.01
CA LEU A 60 -15.83 3.09 -1.37
C LEU A 60 -16.36 3.52 0.01
N ASN A 61 -17.55 3.05 0.36
CA ASN A 61 -18.00 3.00 1.75
C ASN A 61 -18.13 1.53 2.15
N ALA A 62 -17.13 1.04 2.85
CA ALA A 62 -17.08 -0.34 3.35
C ALA A 62 -16.89 -0.38 4.86
N VAL A 63 -17.20 -1.52 5.48
CA VAL A 63 -16.64 -1.80 6.82
C VAL A 63 -15.22 -2.32 6.65
N THR A 64 -15.00 -3.13 5.61
CA THR A 64 -13.74 -3.81 5.38
C THR A 64 -13.43 -3.85 3.89
N ASP A 65 -12.26 -3.36 3.51
CA ASP A 65 -11.69 -3.54 2.17
C ASP A 65 -10.41 -4.38 2.20
N HIS A 66 -10.17 -5.13 1.11
CA HIS A 66 -8.95 -5.90 0.91
C HIS A 66 -8.56 -5.92 -0.58
N MET A 67 -7.39 -5.36 -0.89
CA MET A 67 -6.82 -5.41 -2.22
C MET A 67 -5.51 -6.17 -2.29
N THR A 68 -5.40 -7.07 -3.26
CA THR A 68 -4.17 -7.81 -3.53
C THR A 68 -3.81 -7.76 -5.00
N LEU A 69 -2.61 -7.25 -5.30
CA LEU A 69 -2.03 -7.26 -6.64
C LEU A 69 -0.70 -8.02 -6.64
N THR A 70 -0.57 -8.97 -7.57
CA THR A 70 0.67 -9.71 -7.83
C THR A 70 1.04 -9.61 -9.30
N THR A 71 2.24 -9.13 -9.61
CA THR A 71 2.73 -8.99 -10.99
C THR A 71 4.15 -9.53 -11.16
N GLY A 72 4.50 -9.97 -12.36
CA GLY A 72 5.87 -10.43 -12.64
C GLY A 72 6.87 -9.28 -12.86
N GLU A 73 6.44 -8.15 -13.44
CA GLU A 73 7.33 -7.01 -13.68
C GLU A 73 6.84 -5.77 -12.94
N THR A 74 5.76 -5.16 -13.43
CA THR A 74 5.29 -3.85 -12.97
C THR A 74 3.90 -3.93 -12.37
N GLY A 75 3.72 -3.39 -11.17
CA GLY A 75 2.42 -3.35 -10.50
C GLY A 75 2.06 -1.97 -9.98
N TYR A 76 0.80 -1.60 -10.18
CA TYR A 76 0.20 -0.37 -9.67
C TYR A 76 -1.06 -0.74 -8.89
N LEU A 77 -0.98 -0.60 -7.57
CA LEU A 77 -2.13 -0.74 -6.68
C LEU A 77 -2.47 0.66 -6.17
N ARG A 78 -3.71 1.07 -6.42
CA ARG A 78 -4.19 2.38 -5.99
C ARG A 78 -5.57 2.26 -5.38
N ASP A 79 -5.71 2.73 -4.15
CA ASP A 79 -7.01 3.02 -3.57
C ASP A 79 -7.50 4.45 -3.97
N PRO A 80 -8.78 4.77 -3.79
CA PRO A 80 -9.42 6.07 -3.83
C PRO A 80 -9.83 6.48 -2.40
N ASP A 81 -10.47 7.64 -2.25
CA ASP A 81 -10.80 8.15 -0.91
C ASP A 81 -11.82 7.20 -0.24
N LEU A 82 -11.40 6.55 0.85
CA LEU A 82 -12.15 5.48 1.50
C LEU A 82 -12.68 5.93 2.87
N ASN A 83 -13.92 5.51 3.18
CA ASN A 83 -14.42 5.50 4.55
C ASN A 83 -14.61 4.05 4.97
N ALA A 84 -13.65 3.51 5.70
CA ALA A 84 -13.65 2.14 6.17
C ALA A 84 -13.49 2.04 7.69
N VAL A 85 -13.82 0.88 8.26
CA VAL A 85 -13.27 0.52 9.57
C VAL A 85 -11.87 -0.04 9.39
N THR A 86 -11.68 -0.84 8.35
CA THR A 86 -10.43 -1.55 8.11
C THR A 86 -10.11 -1.58 6.63
N ASP A 87 -8.91 -1.15 6.26
CA ASP A 87 -8.35 -1.33 4.94
C ASP A 87 -7.09 -2.22 4.98
N HIS A 88 -6.86 -2.99 3.92
CA HIS A 88 -5.66 -3.78 3.71
C HIS A 88 -5.26 -3.81 2.24
N MET A 89 -4.09 -3.24 1.95
CA MET A 89 -3.47 -3.28 0.63
C MET A 89 -2.20 -4.12 0.60
N THR A 90 -2.12 -5.02 -0.36
CA THR A 90 -0.91 -5.81 -0.64
C THR A 90 -0.53 -5.76 -2.11
N LEU A 91 0.68 -5.28 -2.38
CA LEU A 91 1.30 -5.30 -3.72
C LEU A 91 2.60 -6.11 -3.68
N THR A 92 2.70 -7.10 -4.56
CA THR A 92 3.93 -7.87 -4.83
C THR A 92 4.30 -7.77 -6.31
N THR A 93 5.53 -7.33 -6.61
CA THR A 93 6.02 -7.21 -8.00
C THR A 93 7.43 -7.78 -8.13
N GLY A 94 7.79 -8.27 -9.33
CA GLY A 94 9.15 -8.75 -9.59
C GLY A 94 10.15 -7.63 -9.82
N GLU A 95 9.76 -6.50 -10.43
CA GLU A 95 10.68 -5.38 -10.69
C GLU A 95 10.21 -4.11 -9.96
N THR A 96 9.14 -3.51 -10.45
CA THR A 96 8.70 -2.17 -10.01
C THR A 96 7.29 -2.19 -9.45
N GLY A 97 7.13 -1.67 -8.23
CA GLY A 97 5.83 -1.58 -7.57
C GLY A 97 5.52 -0.18 -7.08
N TYR A 98 4.28 0.24 -7.30
CA TYR A 98 3.72 1.48 -6.81
C TYR A 98 2.44 1.17 -6.03
N LEU A 99 2.50 1.36 -4.71
CA LEU A 99 1.34 1.27 -3.83
C LEU A 99 1.03 2.68 -3.35
N ARG A 100 -0.18 3.13 -3.62
CA ARG A 100 -0.64 4.45 -3.20
C ARG A 100 -2.05 4.40 -2.63
N ASP A 101 -2.18 4.93 -1.42
CA ASP A 101 -3.47 5.30 -0.84
C ASP A 101 -3.76 6.82 -1.07
N PRO A 102 -5.01 7.25 -1.27
CA PRO A 102 -5.46 8.63 -1.14
C PRO A 102 -6.41 8.80 0.07
N ASP A 103 -6.64 10.07 0.48
CA ASP A 103 -7.13 10.46 1.81
C ASP A 103 -8.14 9.49 2.45
N LEU A 104 -7.70 8.80 3.50
CA LEU A 104 -8.45 7.72 4.15
C LEU A 104 -9.01 8.18 5.51
N ASN A 105 -10.23 7.77 5.82
CA ASN A 105 -10.76 7.78 7.18
C ASN A 105 -11.02 6.33 7.60
N ALA A 106 -10.06 5.75 8.33
CA ALA A 106 -10.12 4.38 8.80
C ALA A 106 -10.02 4.30 10.32
N VAL A 107 -10.43 3.16 10.90
CA VAL A 107 -9.92 2.82 12.25
C VAL A 107 -8.53 2.21 12.12
N THR A 108 -8.34 1.38 11.10
CA THR A 108 -7.10 0.65 10.89
C THR A 108 -6.76 0.60 9.41
N ASP A 109 -5.55 1.01 9.07
CA ASP A 109 -4.97 0.84 7.75
C ASP A 109 -3.73 -0.08 7.81
N HIS A 110 -3.53 -0.85 6.74
CA HIS A 110 -2.34 -1.67 6.54
C HIS A 110 -1.94 -1.72 5.06
N MET A 111 -0.77 -1.15 4.77
CA MET A 111 -0.16 -1.22 3.45
C MET A 111 1.11 -2.06 3.45
N THR A 112 1.18 -3.01 2.51
CA THR A 112 2.38 -3.82 2.28
C THR A 112 2.78 -3.79 0.81
N LEU A 113 4.01 -3.33 0.54
CA LEU A 113 4.63 -3.39 -0.78
C LEU A 113 5.91 -4.22 -0.73
N THR A 114 6.00 -5.24 -1.58
CA THR A 114 7.20 -6.04 -1.81
C THR A 114 7.60 -5.99 -3.29
N THR A 115 8.83 -5.59 -3.58
CA THR A 115 9.35 -5.50 -4.96
C THR A 115 10.75 -6.09 -5.08
N GLY A 116 11.10 -6.60 -6.26
CA GLY A 116 12.45 -7.11 -6.51
C GLY A 116 13.48 -6.02 -6.76
N GLU A 117 13.12 -4.90 -7.39
CA GLU A 117 14.06 -3.81 -7.66
C GLU A 117 13.63 -2.53 -6.95
N THR A 118 12.58 -1.87 -7.47
CA THR A 118 12.18 -0.54 -7.04
C THR A 118 10.77 -0.54 -6.48
N GLY A 119 10.60 0.05 -5.30
CA GLY A 119 9.30 0.16 -4.63
C GLY A 119 9.01 1.57 -4.16
N TYR A 120 7.79 2.01 -4.42
CA TYR A 120 7.25 3.27 -3.94
C TYR A 120 5.97 3.00 -3.16
N LEU A 121 6.04 3.17 -1.84
CA LEU A 121 4.89 3.13 -0.96
C LEU A 121 4.63 4.55 -0.50
N ARG A 122 3.42 5.03 -0.77
CA ARG A 122 3.01 6.37 -0.38
C ARG A 122 1.62 6.34 0.26
N ASP A 123 1.55 6.85 1.47
CA ASP A 123 0.31 7.26 2.11
C ASP A 123 -0.06 8.72 1.72
N PRO A 124 -1.32 9.14 1.86
CA PRO A 124 -1.81 10.51 1.76
C PRO A 124 -2.10 11.02 3.18
N ASP A 125 -2.93 12.05 3.30
CA ASP A 125 -3.27 12.59 4.62
C ASP A 125 -4.30 11.66 5.28
N LEU A 126 -3.92 10.99 6.37
CA LEU A 126 -4.72 9.94 7.00
C LEU A 126 -5.30 10.39 8.36
N ASN A 127 -6.56 10.04 8.62
CA ASN A 127 -7.13 10.04 9.97
C ASN A 127 -7.43 8.61 10.39
N ALA A 128 -6.52 8.00 11.15
CA ALA A 128 -6.64 6.63 11.63
C ALA A 128 -6.56 6.52 13.15
N VAL A 129 -6.99 5.39 13.70
CA VAL A 129 -6.53 5.01 15.05
C VAL A 129 -5.16 4.36 14.93
N THR A 130 -4.98 3.51 13.91
CA THR A 130 -3.76 2.75 13.72
C THR A 130 -3.40 2.68 12.25
N ASP A 131 -2.17 3.06 11.93
CA ASP A 131 -1.57 2.88 10.61
C ASP A 131 -0.36 1.93 10.68
N HIS A 132 -0.17 1.14 9.62
CA HIS A 132 1.00 0.30 9.41
C HIS A 132 1.42 0.25 7.95
N MET A 133 2.60 0.78 7.68
CA MET A 133 3.23 0.71 6.37
C MET A 133 4.47 -0.18 6.38
N THR A 134 4.53 -1.11 5.44
CA THR A 134 5.72 -1.95 5.21
C THR A 134 6.13 -1.93 3.75
N LEU A 135 7.36 -1.49 3.49
CA LEU A 135 8.00 -1.56 2.18
C LEU A 135 9.26 -2.44 2.24
N THR A 136 9.32 -3.46 1.40
CA THR A 136 10.50 -4.30 1.19
C THR A 136 10.92 -4.26 -0.28
N THR A 137 12.17 -3.89 -0.57
CA THR A 137 12.70 -3.84 -1.94
C THR A 137 14.09 -4.47 -2.04
N GLY A 138 14.42 -5.00 -3.22
CA GLY A 138 15.77 -5.55 -3.46
C GLY A 138 16.83 -4.47 -3.72
N GLU A 139 16.49 -3.35 -4.34
CA GLU A 139 17.46 -2.28 -4.62
C GLU A 139 17.05 -0.97 -3.94
N THR A 140 16.01 -0.31 -4.46
CA THR A 140 15.64 1.04 -4.06
C THR A 140 14.22 1.09 -3.51
N GLY A 141 14.06 1.67 -2.33
CA GLY A 141 12.75 1.82 -1.68
C GLY A 141 12.49 3.25 -1.22
N TYR A 142 11.28 3.71 -1.50
CA TYR A 142 10.78 5.01 -1.05
C TYR A 142 9.48 4.78 -0.27
N LEU A 143 9.54 5.01 1.04
CA LEU A 143 8.38 5.01 1.91
C LEU A 143 8.14 6.45 2.37
N ARG A 144 6.96 6.97 2.09
CA ARG A 144 6.59 8.32 2.48
C ARG A 144 5.16 8.40 3.01
N ASP A 145 5.05 9.04 4.16
CA ASP A 145 3.82 9.62 4.68
C ASP A 145 3.85 11.17 4.54
N PRO A 146 2.78 11.84 4.06
CA PRO A 146 2.70 13.27 3.91
C PRO A 146 2.11 14.06 5.11
N ASP A 147 1.05 13.61 5.82
CA ASP A 147 0.41 14.28 6.99
C ASP A 147 -0.57 13.34 7.74
N LEU A 148 -0.24 12.88 8.96
CA LEU A 148 -1.04 11.87 9.68
C LEU A 148 -1.61 12.38 11.01
N ASN A 149 -2.87 12.04 11.30
CA ASN A 149 -3.46 12.08 12.64
C ASN A 149 -3.81 10.65 13.06
N ALA A 150 -2.93 10.02 13.83
CA ALA A 150 -3.09 8.67 14.33
C ALA A 150 -3.11 8.60 15.86
N VAL A 151 -3.58 7.49 16.44
CA VAL A 151 -3.14 7.15 17.80
C VAL A 151 -1.80 6.45 17.74
N THR A 152 -1.62 5.59 16.74
CA THR A 152 -0.42 4.77 16.58
C THR A 152 -0.04 4.67 15.11
N ASP A 153 1.22 4.98 14.80
CA ASP A 153 1.82 4.81 13.49
C ASP A 153 3.02 3.84 13.56
N HIS A 154 3.18 3.03 12.51
CA HIS A 154 4.33 2.16 12.32
C HIS A 154 4.76 2.12 10.85
N MET A 155 5.96 2.62 10.59
CA MET A 155 6.58 2.54 9.27
C MET A 155 7.83 1.67 9.28
N THR A 156 7.88 0.71 8.36
CA THR A 156 9.05 -0.15 8.14
C THR A 156 9.48 -0.13 6.69
N LEU A 157 10.72 0.27 6.44
CA LEU A 157 11.37 0.18 5.14
C LEU A 157 12.62 -0.72 5.22
N THR A 158 12.63 -1.78 4.41
CA THR A 158 13.79 -2.64 4.19
C THR A 158 14.22 -2.59 2.74
N THR A 159 15.48 -2.24 2.46
CA THR A 159 16.02 -2.20 1.10
C THR A 159 17.40 -2.85 1.02
N GLY A 160 17.73 -3.41 -0.15
CA GLY A 160 19.05 -4.00 -0.38
C GLY A 160 20.14 -2.97 -0.64
N GLU A 161 19.84 -1.84 -1.28
CA GLU A 161 20.85 -0.80 -1.56
C GLU A 161 20.47 0.54 -0.92
N THR A 162 19.44 1.20 -1.45
CA THR A 162 19.09 2.58 -1.08
C THR A 162 17.68 2.65 -0.52
N GLY A 163 17.52 3.24 0.66
CA GLY A 163 16.22 3.43 1.31
C GLY A 163 15.98 4.87 1.70
N TYR A 164 14.79 5.36 1.39
CA TYR A 164 14.30 6.67 1.79
C TYR A 164 13.02 6.47 2.60
N LEU A 165 13.10 6.67 3.91
CA LEU A 165 11.94 6.69 4.80
C LEU A 165 11.71 8.12 5.26
N ARG A 166 10.52 8.64 4.98
CA ARG A 166 10.11 9.96 5.40
C ARG A 166 8.77 9.88 6.13
N ASP A 167 8.80 10.37 7.36
CA ASP A 167 7.65 10.64 8.21
C ASP A 167 7.07 12.05 7.94
N PRO A 168 5.79 12.29 8.26
CA PRO A 168 5.14 13.56 8.03
C PRO A 168 5.26 14.49 9.25
N ASP A 169 4.50 15.58 9.20
CA ASP A 169 4.21 16.40 10.38
C ASP A 169 3.11 15.66 11.18
N LEU A 170 3.50 14.77 12.10
CA LEU A 170 2.61 13.80 12.74
C LEU A 170 1.98 14.31 14.04
N ASN A 171 0.67 14.13 14.22
CA ASN A 171 0.03 14.17 15.54
C ASN A 171 -0.36 12.76 15.98
N ALA A 172 0.52 12.10 16.74
CA ALA A 172 0.30 10.76 17.24
C ALA A 172 0.39 10.64 18.77
N VAL A 173 -0.10 9.54 19.32
CA VAL A 173 0.31 9.15 20.68
C VAL A 173 1.62 8.35 20.61
N THR A 174 1.74 7.47 19.63
CA THR A 174 2.90 6.60 19.46
C THR A 174 3.31 6.53 18.00
N ASP A 175 4.60 6.71 17.74
CA ASP A 175 5.22 6.57 16.43
C ASP A 175 6.42 5.62 16.49
N HIS A 176 6.56 4.80 15.46
CA HIS A 176 7.58 3.77 15.30
C HIS A 176 8.10 3.72 13.86
N MET A 177 9.34 4.17 13.67
CA MET A 177 10.03 4.13 12.39
C MET A 177 11.21 3.17 12.39
N THR A 178 11.27 2.31 11.36
CA THR A 178 12.42 1.43 11.11
C THR A 178 12.86 1.52 9.66
N LEU A 179 14.10 1.94 9.45
CA LEU A 179 14.79 1.89 8.16
C LEU A 179 15.97 0.92 8.23
N THR A 180 15.95 -0.11 7.39
CA THR A 180 17.08 -1.04 7.18
C THR A 180 17.52 -0.99 5.73
N THR A 181 18.78 -0.65 5.47
CA THR A 181 19.35 -0.56 4.11
C THR A 181 20.69 -1.25 4.03
N GLY A 182 21.04 -1.82 2.87
CA GLY A 182 22.37 -2.39 2.69
C GLY A 182 23.47 -1.35 2.54
N GLU A 183 23.24 -0.25 1.81
CA GLU A 183 24.27 0.77 1.56
C GLU A 183 23.90 2.14 2.12
N THR A 184 22.81 2.74 1.62
CA THR A 184 22.47 4.13 1.90
C THR A 184 21.05 4.27 2.45
N GLY A 185 20.94 4.79 3.66
CA GLY A 185 19.66 5.07 4.31
C GLY A 185 19.46 6.56 4.57
N TYR A 186 18.31 7.07 4.15
CA TYR A 186 17.84 8.42 4.45
C TYR A 186 16.58 8.32 5.29
N LEU A 187 16.68 8.79 6.53
CA LEU A 187 15.59 8.82 7.49
C LEU A 187 15.29 10.28 7.84
N ARG A 188 14.04 10.70 7.64
CA ARG A 188 13.61 12.06 7.95
C ARG A 188 12.31 12.06 8.74
N ASP A 189 12.37 12.77 9.87
CA ASP A 189 11.25 13.12 10.74
C ASP A 189 11.23 14.65 10.90
N PRO A 190 10.28 15.36 10.26
CA PRO A 190 10.30 16.81 10.17
C PRO A 190 9.65 17.55 11.34
N ASP A 191 8.45 17.16 11.81
CA ASP A 191 7.67 17.91 12.81
C ASP A 191 6.69 17.00 13.60
N LEU A 192 7.23 16.30 14.60
CA LEU A 192 6.49 15.31 15.41
C LEU A 192 5.85 15.90 16.68
N ASN A 193 4.53 15.72 16.84
CA ASN A 193 3.78 15.90 18.10
C ASN A 193 3.36 14.54 18.68
N ALA A 194 4.33 13.70 19.06
CA ALA A 194 4.08 12.42 19.70
C ALA A 194 4.30 12.41 21.22
N VAL A 195 3.58 11.54 21.92
CA VAL A 195 3.88 11.21 23.33
C VAL A 195 5.05 10.22 23.40
N THR A 196 5.18 9.33 22.41
CA THR A 196 6.25 8.33 22.30
C THR A 196 6.69 8.21 20.85
N ASP A 197 8.01 8.26 20.65
CA ASP A 197 8.68 8.21 19.35
C ASP A 197 9.85 7.23 19.45
N HIS A 198 9.92 6.30 18.49
CA HIS A 198 10.99 5.33 18.36
C HIS A 198 11.46 5.21 16.91
N MET A 199 12.67 5.72 16.69
CA MET A 199 13.33 5.69 15.39
C MET A 199 14.54 4.74 15.37
N THR A 200 14.60 3.87 14.35
CA THR A 200 15.73 2.96 14.10
C THR A 200 16.24 3.10 12.67
N LEU A 201 17.54 3.37 12.52
CA LEU A 201 18.25 3.29 11.24
C LEU A 201 19.36 2.25 11.33
N THR A 202 19.28 1.24 10.47
CA THR A 202 20.32 0.23 10.27
C THR A 202 20.85 0.32 8.85
N THR A 203 22.13 0.64 8.70
CA THR A 203 22.84 0.59 7.41
C THR A 203 23.88 -0.53 7.46
N GLY A 204 23.93 -1.37 6.44
CA GLY A 204 25.00 -2.35 6.29
C GLY A 204 26.37 -1.65 6.23
N GLU A 205 27.31 -2.02 7.10
CA GLU A 205 28.70 -1.60 6.92
C GLU A 205 29.24 -2.29 5.67
N THR A 206 29.70 -1.50 4.69
CA THR A 206 30.54 -2.01 3.61
C THR A 206 31.83 -2.55 4.23
N GLY A 207 31.97 -3.88 4.28
CA GLY A 207 33.21 -4.59 4.61
C GLY A 207 34.05 -4.89 3.37
#